data_AF-A0A370Q7E5-F1
#
_entry.id   AF-A0A370Q7E5-F1
#
_cell.length_a   1.000
_cell.length_b   1.000
_cell.length_c   1.000
_cell.angle_alpha   90.00
_cell.angle_beta   90.00
_cell.angle_gamma   90.00
#
_symmetry.space_group_name_H-M   'P 1'
#
loop_
_entity.id
_entity.type
_entity.pdbx_description
1 polymer ?
#
loop_
_entity_poly.entity_id
_entity_poly.type
_entity_poly.pdbx_seq_one_letter_code
_entity_poly.pdbx_strand_id
1 'polypeptide(L)'
;MAVVSFALITTIEFDLNVPIAFWVFIFCGTVTGYNFVKYAKIAGLHHRSLANSLRSIQIFSFLCFAALLLSCFFLQMDTLIVTGIFGFFTVFYAVPFLKRKNLRTFSGIKILIVALVWAGVTVFVPMVAAGMTFTTDCWLAFLQRFFLVFVLTLPFEIRDLQYDVAQLKTIPQLLGVKKAKLLGMGLLVGVLLLEGFKDTIVPSSFYSLFCMVGITGIALLAAQKEQSRYYSSFWVEGIPIAGLLLLLLFGHFLA
;
A
#
# COMPACT_ATOMS: atom_id res chain seq x y z
N MET A 1 -6.47 -6.11 -2.16
CA MET A 1 -5.67 -7.20 -2.76
C MET A 1 -4.18 -6.93 -2.69
N ALA A 2 -3.69 -5.81 -3.23
CA ALA A 2 -2.26 -5.45 -3.15
C ALA A 2 -1.64 -5.53 -1.74
N VAL A 3 -2.30 -4.97 -0.73
CA VAL A 3 -1.84 -5.02 0.67
C VAL A 3 -1.70 -6.45 1.18
N VAL A 4 -2.67 -7.32 0.90
CA VAL A 4 -2.62 -8.74 1.28
C VAL A 4 -1.48 -9.45 0.57
N SER A 5 -1.26 -9.18 -0.72
CA SER A 5 -0.15 -9.77 -1.47
C SER A 5 1.21 -9.35 -0.92
N PHE A 6 1.37 -8.08 -0.54
CA PHE A 6 2.58 -7.61 0.12
C PHE A 6 2.79 -8.20 1.51
N ALA A 7 1.74 -8.35 2.31
CA ALA A 7 1.82 -9.05 3.58
C ALA A 7 2.20 -10.52 3.39
N LEU A 8 1.64 -11.21 2.38
CA LEU A 8 2.01 -12.58 2.02
C LEU A 8 3.48 -12.72 1.60
N ILE A 9 4.00 -11.76 0.83
CA ILE A 9 5.42 -11.74 0.47
C ILE A 9 6.26 -11.68 1.74
N THR A 10 5.96 -10.77 2.68
CA THR A 10 6.69 -10.69 3.95
C THR A 10 6.59 -11.99 4.74
N THR A 11 5.40 -12.62 4.82
CA THR A 11 5.26 -13.89 5.56
C THR A 11 6.06 -15.03 4.94
N ILE A 12 6.20 -15.07 3.61
CA ILE A 12 7.01 -16.08 2.93
C ILE A 12 8.50 -15.77 3.13
N GLU A 13 8.89 -14.52 2.97
CA GLU A 13 10.28 -14.07 3.03
C GLU A 13 10.91 -14.27 4.41
N PHE A 14 10.14 -14.03 5.48
CA PHE A 14 10.57 -14.18 6.87
C PHE A 14 10.10 -15.48 7.52
N ASP A 15 9.53 -16.42 6.75
CA ASP A 15 8.99 -17.70 7.24
C ASP A 15 8.04 -17.54 8.45
N LEU A 16 7.08 -16.62 8.33
CA LEU A 16 6.18 -16.22 9.41
C LEU A 16 4.94 -17.11 9.46
N ASN A 17 4.67 -17.67 10.64
CA ASN A 17 3.41 -18.32 10.93
C ASN A 17 2.43 -17.33 11.58
N VAL A 18 1.46 -16.85 10.80
CA VAL A 18 0.43 -15.91 11.25
C VAL A 18 -0.95 -16.58 11.32
N PRO A 19 -1.79 -16.24 12.33
CA PRO A 19 -3.11 -16.85 12.49
C PRO A 19 -4.05 -16.48 11.34
N ILE A 20 -5.02 -17.33 11.01
CA ILE A 20 -5.99 -17.02 9.94
C ILE A 20 -6.77 -15.72 10.17
N ALA A 21 -7.00 -15.37 11.43
CA ALA A 21 -7.59 -14.10 11.83
C ALA A 21 -6.82 -12.88 11.31
N PHE A 22 -5.49 -12.96 11.18
CA PHE A 22 -4.66 -11.89 10.64
C PHE A 22 -5.00 -11.60 9.17
N TRP A 23 -5.22 -12.63 8.35
CA TRP A 23 -5.57 -12.46 6.94
C TRP A 23 -6.94 -11.80 6.76
N VAL A 24 -7.92 -12.23 7.57
CA VAL A 24 -9.25 -11.61 7.62
C VAL A 24 -9.11 -10.15 8.05
N PHE A 25 -8.35 -9.89 9.10
CA PHE A 25 -8.13 -8.55 9.65
C PHE A 25 -7.50 -7.59 8.62
N ILE A 26 -6.40 -7.97 7.97
CA ILE A 26 -5.72 -7.13 6.98
C ILE A 26 -6.61 -6.89 5.75
N PHE A 27 -7.28 -7.93 5.25
CA PHE A 27 -8.17 -7.80 4.09
C PHE A 27 -9.34 -6.86 4.40
N CYS A 28 -10.09 -7.15 5.46
CA CYS A 28 -11.24 -6.37 5.87
C CYS A 28 -10.85 -4.94 6.28
N GLY A 29 -9.74 -4.78 7.00
CA GLY A 29 -9.19 -3.48 7.39
C GLY A 29 -8.81 -2.63 6.18
N THR A 30 -8.20 -3.23 5.15
CA THR A 30 -7.89 -2.53 3.89
C THR A 30 -9.17 -2.07 3.18
N VAL A 31 -10.19 -2.93 3.10
CA VAL A 31 -11.48 -2.60 2.49
C VAL A 31 -12.17 -1.47 3.26
N THR A 32 -12.26 -1.59 4.58
CA THR A 32 -12.85 -0.57 5.47
C THR A 32 -12.11 0.75 5.33
N GLY A 33 -10.78 0.74 5.42
CA GLY A 33 -9.95 1.96 5.32
C GLY A 33 -10.09 2.64 3.96
N TYR A 34 -10.01 1.89 2.86
CA TYR A 34 -10.19 2.42 1.51
C TYR A 34 -11.59 3.03 1.31
N ASN A 35 -12.64 2.31 1.70
CA ASN A 35 -14.01 2.78 1.56
C ASN A 35 -14.30 3.97 2.47
N PHE A 36 -13.74 3.98 3.69
CA PHE A 36 -13.81 5.15 4.58
C PHE A 36 -13.19 6.38 3.91
N VAL A 37 -11.95 6.29 3.40
CA VAL A 37 -11.27 7.41 2.73
C VAL A 37 -12.04 7.89 1.48
N LYS A 38 -12.64 6.96 0.73
CA LYS A 38 -13.37 7.24 -0.51
C LYS A 38 -14.74 7.87 -0.27
N TYR A 39 -15.51 7.35 0.70
CA TYR A 39 -16.91 7.71 0.90
C TYR A 39 -17.14 8.68 2.07
N ALA A 40 -16.16 8.94 2.95
CA ALA A 40 -16.31 9.87 4.07
C ALA A 40 -16.78 11.27 3.66
N LYS A 41 -16.34 11.78 2.50
CA LYS A 41 -16.80 13.09 1.97
C LYS A 41 -18.20 13.05 1.35
N ILE A 42 -18.61 11.90 0.83
CA ILE A 42 -19.91 11.71 0.16
C ILE A 42 -21.03 11.57 1.21
N ALA A 43 -20.73 10.96 2.36
CA ALA A 43 -21.68 10.83 3.47
C ALA A 43 -22.14 12.17 4.07
N GLY A 44 -21.37 13.26 3.87
CA GLY A 44 -21.76 14.60 4.28
C GLY A 44 -22.71 15.33 3.30
N LEU A 45 -22.96 14.78 2.11
CA LEU A 45 -23.82 15.38 1.10
C LEU A 45 -25.14 14.60 1.02
N HIS A 46 -26.26 15.29 1.24
CA HIS A 46 -27.65 14.78 1.29
C HIS A 46 -28.19 14.24 -0.07
N HIS A 47 -27.38 13.55 -0.88
CA HIS A 47 -27.82 12.99 -2.16
C HIS A 47 -28.38 11.56 -2.00
N ARG A 48 -29.68 11.48 -1.67
CA ARG A 48 -30.42 10.22 -1.49
C ARG A 48 -30.40 9.29 -2.72
N SER A 49 -30.25 9.80 -3.95
CA SER A 49 -30.22 8.97 -5.17
C SER A 49 -28.91 8.18 -5.34
N LEU A 50 -27.79 8.72 -4.84
CA LEU A 50 -26.48 8.06 -4.90
C LEU A 50 -26.39 6.89 -3.90
N ALA A 51 -27.17 6.93 -2.81
CA ALA A 51 -27.23 5.90 -1.79
C ALA A 51 -27.78 4.55 -2.33
N ASN A 52 -28.72 4.59 -3.29
CA ASN A 52 -29.35 3.38 -3.81
C ASN A 52 -28.45 2.58 -4.76
N SER A 53 -27.66 3.23 -5.63
CA SER A 53 -26.72 2.51 -6.52
C SER A 53 -25.49 1.98 -5.78
N LEU A 54 -25.20 2.53 -4.59
CA LEU A 54 -24.09 2.11 -3.73
C LEU A 54 -24.48 1.11 -2.64
N ARG A 55 -25.75 0.70 -2.57
CA ARG A 55 -26.27 -0.15 -1.48
C ARG A 55 -25.48 -1.46 -1.32
N SER A 56 -25.14 -2.12 -2.42
CA SER A 56 -24.33 -3.35 -2.38
C SER A 56 -22.92 -3.10 -1.84
N ILE A 57 -22.31 -1.96 -2.20
CA ILE A 57 -20.98 -1.57 -1.68
C ILE A 57 -21.06 -1.26 -0.18
N GLN A 58 -22.14 -0.63 0.27
CA GLN A 58 -22.35 -0.33 1.69
C GLN A 58 -22.54 -1.61 2.52
N ILE A 59 -23.38 -2.55 2.05
CA ILE A 59 -23.58 -3.83 2.73
C ILE A 59 -22.26 -4.60 2.80
N PHE A 60 -21.54 -4.71 1.68
CA PHE A 60 -20.23 -5.37 1.65
C PHE A 60 -19.21 -4.69 2.59
N SER A 61 -19.18 -3.36 2.61
CA SER A 61 -18.30 -2.59 3.51
C SER A 61 -18.66 -2.81 4.98
N PHE A 62 -19.95 -2.90 5.29
CA PHE A 62 -20.43 -3.18 6.65
C PHE A 62 -20.05 -4.60 7.08
N LEU A 63 -20.22 -5.60 6.21
CA LEU A 63 -19.77 -6.97 6.48
C LEU A 63 -18.26 -7.04 6.70
N CYS A 64 -17.47 -6.35 5.87
CA CYS A 64 -16.03 -6.25 6.08
C CYS A 64 -15.70 -5.58 7.42
N PHE A 65 -16.40 -4.51 7.79
CA PHE A 65 -16.19 -3.85 9.07
C PHE A 65 -16.55 -4.75 10.25
N ALA A 66 -17.65 -5.50 10.18
CA ALA A 66 -18.02 -6.46 11.22
C ALA A 66 -16.99 -7.59 11.34
N ALA A 67 -16.52 -8.13 10.21
CA ALA A 67 -15.47 -9.15 10.18
C ALA A 67 -14.13 -8.62 10.73
N LEU A 68 -13.79 -7.36 10.45
CA LEU A 68 -12.64 -6.67 11.04
C LEU A 68 -12.75 -6.64 12.57
N LEU A 69 -13.88 -6.16 13.11
CA LEU A 69 -14.10 -6.11 14.56
C LEU A 69 -14.06 -7.49 15.20
N LEU A 70 -14.64 -8.51 14.55
CA LEU A 70 -14.60 -9.89 15.03
C LEU A 70 -13.16 -10.42 15.08
N SER A 71 -12.37 -10.18 14.02
CA SER A 71 -10.99 -10.64 13.96
C SER A 71 -10.09 -10.01 15.04
N CYS A 72 -10.43 -8.84 15.57
CA CYS A 72 -9.70 -8.23 16.70
C CYS A 72 -9.67 -9.14 17.94
N PHE A 73 -10.74 -9.90 18.21
CA PHE A 73 -10.80 -10.80 19.37
C PHE A 73 -9.88 -12.02 19.25
N PHE A 74 -9.36 -12.29 18.04
CA PHE A 74 -8.49 -13.44 17.75
C PHE A 74 -7.03 -13.03 17.50
N LEU A 75 -6.69 -11.76 17.71
CA LEU A 75 -5.34 -11.23 17.53
C LEU A 75 -4.74 -10.81 18.88
N GLN A 76 -3.42 -10.91 18.98
CA GLN A 76 -2.68 -10.43 20.15
C GLN A 76 -2.77 -8.90 20.26
N MET A 77 -2.75 -8.39 21.49
CA MET A 77 -2.83 -6.95 21.76
C MET A 77 -1.71 -6.17 21.09
N ASP A 78 -0.50 -6.71 21.02
CA ASP A 78 0.64 -6.06 20.36
C ASP A 78 0.37 -5.82 18.86
N THR A 79 -0.20 -6.81 18.18
CA THR A 79 -0.63 -6.70 16.77
C THR A 79 -1.68 -5.59 16.61
N LEU A 80 -2.65 -5.51 17.53
CA LEU A 80 -3.69 -4.48 17.51
C LEU A 80 -3.13 -3.09 17.78
N ILE A 81 -2.18 -2.94 18.70
CA ILE A 81 -1.52 -1.67 19.02
C ILE A 81 -0.72 -1.19 17.81
N VAL A 82 0.11 -2.04 17.23
CA VAL A 82 0.93 -1.69 16.06
C VAL A 82 0.05 -1.36 14.86
N THR A 83 -1.00 -2.14 14.59
CA THR A 83 -1.96 -1.78 13.54
C THR A 83 -2.68 -0.48 13.87
N GLY A 84 -3.05 -0.24 15.14
CA GLY A 84 -3.72 0.97 15.61
C GLY A 84 -2.93 2.24 15.28
N ILE A 85 -1.60 2.20 15.36
CA ILE A 85 -0.72 3.31 14.93
C ILE A 85 -0.88 3.61 13.44
N PHE A 86 -0.88 2.60 12.57
CA PHE A 86 -1.09 2.80 11.13
C PHE A 86 -2.55 3.15 10.78
N GLY A 87 -3.50 2.62 11.55
CA GLY A 87 -4.92 2.97 11.48
C GLY A 87 -5.14 4.44 11.83
N PHE A 88 -4.46 4.95 12.84
CA PHE A 88 -4.44 6.37 13.19
C PHE A 88 -3.99 7.20 11.98
N PHE A 89 -2.82 6.92 11.39
CA PHE A 89 -2.38 7.64 10.18
C PHE A 89 -3.41 7.58 9.03
N THR A 90 -4.09 6.46 8.85
CA THR A 90 -5.15 6.30 7.85
C THR A 90 -6.37 7.19 8.13
N VAL A 91 -6.80 7.30 9.39
CA VAL A 91 -7.91 8.17 9.79
C VAL A 91 -7.55 9.64 9.58
N PHE A 92 -6.38 10.08 10.06
CA PHE A 92 -5.91 11.47 9.92
C PHE A 92 -5.58 11.85 8.47
N TYR A 93 -5.32 10.86 7.62
CA TYR A 93 -5.25 11.06 6.18
C TYR A 93 -6.59 11.52 5.57
N ALA A 94 -7.71 10.91 5.99
CA ALA A 94 -9.04 11.24 5.48
C ALA A 94 -9.72 12.40 6.21
N VAL A 95 -9.62 12.43 7.55
CA VAL A 95 -10.36 13.34 8.42
C VAL A 95 -9.55 14.63 8.65
N PRO A 96 -10.15 15.83 8.49
CA PRO A 96 -9.45 17.09 8.72
C PRO A 96 -9.08 17.27 10.19
N PHE A 97 -7.80 17.60 10.43
CA PHE A 97 -7.25 17.86 11.75
C PHE A 97 -6.53 19.21 11.71
N LEU A 98 -7.09 20.19 12.43
CA LEU A 98 -6.77 21.62 12.43
C LEU A 98 -7.11 22.40 11.14
N LYS A 99 -7.76 23.57 11.34
CA LYS A 99 -8.07 24.59 10.30
C LYS A 99 -8.78 24.05 9.03
N ARG A 100 -9.56 22.97 9.15
CA ARG A 100 -10.28 22.27 8.06
C ARG A 100 -9.39 21.62 6.98
N LYS A 101 -8.11 21.32 7.27
CA LYS A 101 -7.20 20.58 6.37
C LYS A 101 -6.93 19.18 6.90
N ASN A 102 -6.84 18.17 6.04
CA ASN A 102 -6.44 16.80 6.39
C ASN A 102 -5.04 16.50 5.84
N LEU A 103 -4.38 15.43 6.29
CA LEU A 103 -3.02 15.12 5.81
C LEU A 103 -2.98 14.88 4.28
N ARG A 104 -4.09 14.43 3.68
CA ARG A 104 -4.25 14.32 2.23
C ARG A 104 -4.12 15.65 1.48
N THR A 105 -4.40 16.78 2.13
CA THR A 105 -4.29 18.14 1.55
C THR A 105 -2.91 18.78 1.72
N PHE A 106 -1.98 18.14 2.42
CA PHE A 106 -0.62 18.65 2.58
C PHE A 106 0.28 18.24 1.41
N SER A 107 0.88 19.27 0.80
CA SER A 107 1.87 19.22 -0.29
C SER A 107 2.88 18.10 -0.13
N GLY A 108 2.96 17.15 -1.07
CA GLY A 108 3.98 16.08 -1.12
C GLY A 108 3.97 15.05 0.03
N ILE A 109 3.35 15.35 1.17
CA ILE A 109 3.28 14.45 2.34
C ILE A 109 2.28 13.31 2.09
N LYS A 110 1.25 13.55 1.26
CA LYS A 110 0.20 12.58 0.93
C LYS A 110 0.77 11.22 0.52
N ILE A 111 1.70 11.21 -0.42
CA ILE A 111 2.31 9.97 -0.95
C ILE A 111 3.20 9.28 0.09
N LEU A 112 3.90 10.06 0.93
CA LEU A 112 4.75 9.53 2.01
C LEU A 112 3.91 8.81 3.07
N ILE A 113 2.76 9.35 3.44
CA ILE A 113 1.87 8.69 4.41
C ILE A 113 1.30 7.39 3.85
N VAL A 114 0.89 7.38 2.58
CA VAL A 114 0.37 6.16 1.94
C VAL A 114 1.46 5.08 1.91
N ALA A 115 2.68 5.44 1.49
CA ALA A 115 3.82 4.53 1.50
C ALA A 115 4.17 4.04 2.91
N LEU A 116 4.13 4.91 3.91
CA LEU A 116 4.40 4.59 5.31
C LEU A 116 3.40 3.57 5.85
N VAL A 117 2.10 3.84 5.67
CA VAL A 117 1.03 2.97 6.14
C VAL A 117 1.11 1.61 5.44
N TRP A 118 1.29 1.57 4.12
CA TRP A 118 1.41 0.30 3.40
C TRP A 118 2.64 -0.49 3.84
N ALA A 119 3.80 0.14 3.92
CA ALA A 119 5.02 -0.53 4.36
C ALA A 119 4.89 -1.07 5.79
N GLY A 120 4.37 -0.27 6.71
CA GLY A 120 4.18 -0.67 8.11
C GLY A 120 3.17 -1.81 8.26
N VAL A 121 2.02 -1.71 7.59
CA VAL A 121 0.96 -2.73 7.65
C VAL A 121 1.41 -4.04 7.01
N THR A 122 2.24 -3.99 5.96
CA THR A 122 2.63 -5.19 5.22
C THR A 122 3.95 -5.79 5.66
N VAL A 123 4.75 -5.09 6.48
CA VAL A 123 6.01 -5.59 7.03
C VAL A 123 5.93 -5.77 8.55
N PHE A 124 5.66 -4.71 9.31
CA PHE A 124 5.70 -4.80 10.78
C PHE A 124 4.53 -5.56 11.38
N VAL A 125 3.30 -5.35 10.88
CA VAL A 125 2.13 -6.05 11.44
C VAL A 125 2.23 -7.57 11.30
N PRO A 126 2.59 -8.17 10.15
CA PRO A 126 2.78 -9.63 10.09
C PRO A 126 3.91 -10.12 11.00
N MET A 127 5.02 -9.36 11.14
CA MET A 127 6.11 -9.72 12.05
C MET A 127 5.62 -9.79 13.51
N VAL A 128 4.86 -8.80 13.97
CA VAL A 128 4.29 -8.80 15.32
C VAL A 128 3.21 -9.86 15.47
N ALA A 129 2.38 -10.09 14.44
CA ALA A 129 1.36 -11.13 14.46
C ALA A 129 1.95 -12.55 14.58
N ALA A 130 3.18 -12.75 14.10
CA ALA A 130 3.94 -13.99 14.25
C ALA A 130 4.78 -14.04 15.54
N GLY A 131 4.77 -12.99 16.37
CA GLY A 131 5.58 -12.90 17.60
C GLY A 131 7.08 -12.71 17.35
N MET A 132 7.47 -12.25 16.16
CA MET A 132 8.87 -12.10 15.75
C MET A 132 9.42 -10.72 16.15
N THR A 133 10.70 -10.69 16.51
CA THR A 133 11.42 -9.44 16.79
C THR A 133 11.83 -8.71 15.51
N PHE A 134 11.89 -7.38 15.56
CA PHE A 134 12.35 -6.59 14.42
C PHE A 134 13.88 -6.64 14.28
N THR A 135 14.34 -7.39 13.28
CA THR A 135 15.74 -7.48 12.87
C THR A 135 16.13 -6.36 11.91
N THR A 136 17.42 -6.24 11.59
CA THR A 136 17.91 -5.33 10.53
C THR A 136 17.22 -5.63 9.18
N ASP A 137 17.11 -6.91 8.82
CA ASP A 137 16.43 -7.36 7.60
C ASP A 137 14.96 -6.91 7.56
N CYS A 138 14.26 -6.91 8.70
CA CYS A 138 12.89 -6.39 8.80
C CYS A 138 12.83 -4.89 8.49
N TRP A 139 13.76 -4.09 9.02
CA TRP A 139 13.85 -2.66 8.73
C TRP A 139 14.23 -2.38 7.27
N LEU A 140 15.12 -3.19 6.68
CA LEU A 140 15.47 -3.12 5.27
C LEU A 140 14.25 -3.45 4.39
N ALA A 141 13.51 -4.52 4.70
CA ALA A 141 12.28 -4.90 4.00
C ALA A 141 11.20 -3.82 4.11
N PHE A 142 11.06 -3.18 5.28
CA PHE A 142 10.17 -2.03 5.45
C PHE A 142 10.57 -0.86 4.54
N LEU A 143 11.86 -0.51 4.48
CA LEU A 143 12.34 0.59 3.64
C LEU A 143 12.20 0.29 2.15
N GLN A 144 12.49 -0.96 1.74
CA GLN A 144 12.23 -1.45 0.38
C GLN A 144 10.75 -1.32 0.01
N ARG A 145 9.86 -1.79 0.89
CA ARG A 145 8.41 -1.70 0.68
C ARG A 145 7.94 -0.25 0.60
N PHE A 146 8.48 0.62 1.45
CA PHE A 146 8.18 2.05 1.45
C PHE A 146 8.55 2.70 0.10
N PHE A 147 9.77 2.48 -0.40
CA PHE A 147 10.20 2.99 -1.70
C PHE A 147 9.36 2.42 -2.83
N LEU A 148 9.11 1.12 -2.83
CA LEU A 148 8.31 0.47 -3.86
C LEU A 148 6.89 1.03 -3.91
N VAL A 149 6.21 1.19 -2.76
CA VAL A 149 4.86 1.77 -2.71
C VAL A 149 4.86 3.22 -3.15
N PHE A 150 5.84 4.01 -2.71
CA PHE A 150 6.01 5.39 -3.17
C PHE A 150 6.06 5.44 -4.71
N VAL A 151 6.87 4.58 -5.33
CA VAL A 151 6.98 4.52 -6.78
C VAL A 151 5.67 4.07 -7.43
N LEU A 152 4.99 3.05 -6.89
CA LEU A 152 3.71 2.56 -7.39
C LEU A 152 2.61 3.63 -7.37
N THR A 153 2.72 4.62 -6.48
CA THR A 153 1.75 5.72 -6.42
C THR A 153 2.02 6.86 -7.41
N LEU A 154 3.23 6.98 -7.97
CA LEU A 154 3.57 8.04 -8.93
C LEU A 154 2.75 7.99 -10.24
N PRO A 155 2.47 6.81 -10.87
CA PRO A 155 1.59 6.74 -12.03
C PRO A 155 0.19 7.33 -11.80
N PHE A 156 -0.33 7.19 -10.58
CA PHE A 156 -1.62 7.78 -10.20
C PHE A 156 -1.51 9.30 -10.08
N GLU A 157 -0.44 9.82 -9.45
CA GLU A 157 -0.23 11.28 -9.37
C GLU A 157 -0.02 11.91 -10.76
N ILE A 158 0.69 11.22 -11.67
CA ILE A 158 0.91 11.69 -13.05
C ILE A 158 -0.41 11.77 -13.82
N ARG A 159 -1.29 10.78 -13.65
CA ARG A 159 -2.65 10.77 -14.23
C ARG A 159 -3.48 11.95 -13.73
N ASP A 160 -3.48 12.10 -12.41
CA ASP A 160 -4.40 12.99 -11.71
C ASP A 160 -4.00 14.47 -11.90
N LEU A 161 -2.82 14.75 -12.46
CA LEU A 161 -2.36 16.09 -12.86
C LEU A 161 -3.37 16.90 -13.69
N GLN A 162 -4.24 16.24 -14.46
CA GLN A 162 -5.25 16.93 -15.27
C GLN A 162 -6.40 17.51 -14.45
N TYR A 163 -6.66 16.93 -13.28
CA TYR A 163 -7.80 17.25 -12.41
C TYR A 163 -7.34 17.92 -11.11
N ASP A 164 -6.08 17.74 -10.73
CA ASP A 164 -5.52 18.24 -9.48
C ASP A 164 -5.26 19.75 -9.53
N VAL A 165 -5.82 20.47 -8.56
CA VAL A 165 -5.54 21.89 -8.36
C VAL A 165 -4.08 22.11 -7.96
N ALA A 166 -3.48 23.22 -8.42
CA ALA A 166 -2.06 23.53 -8.19
C ALA A 166 -1.65 23.62 -6.70
N GLN A 167 -2.61 23.86 -5.81
CA GLN A 167 -2.37 23.94 -4.36
C GLN A 167 -2.04 22.58 -3.71
N LEU A 168 -2.32 21.46 -4.40
CA LEU A 168 -2.03 20.11 -3.91
C LEU A 168 -0.53 19.81 -3.86
N LYS A 169 0.26 20.45 -4.73
CA LYS A 169 1.72 20.33 -4.81
C LYS A 169 2.19 18.86 -4.73
N THR A 170 1.63 18.01 -5.59
CA THR A 170 2.06 16.61 -5.76
C THR A 170 3.50 16.53 -6.27
N ILE A 171 4.13 15.35 -6.20
CA ILE A 171 5.51 15.20 -6.66
C ILE A 171 5.67 15.58 -8.15
N PRO A 172 4.77 15.14 -9.06
CA PRO A 172 4.81 15.58 -10.44
C PRO A 172 4.49 17.07 -10.65
N GLN A 173 3.71 17.71 -9.76
CA GLN A 173 3.47 19.17 -9.82
C GLN A 173 4.70 19.97 -9.38
N LEU A 174 5.42 19.51 -8.35
CA LEU A 174 6.59 20.19 -7.80
C LEU A 174 7.83 20.04 -8.67
N LEU A 175 8.11 18.83 -9.16
CA LEU A 175 9.34 18.51 -9.88
C LEU A 175 9.14 18.48 -11.40
N GLY A 176 7.90 18.37 -11.86
CA GLY A 176 7.57 18.01 -13.24
C GLY A 176 7.63 16.49 -13.47
N VAL A 177 6.86 16.02 -14.45
CA VAL A 177 6.71 14.57 -14.74
C VAL A 177 8.05 13.87 -14.98
N LYS A 178 8.96 14.47 -15.76
CA LYS A 178 10.26 13.85 -16.07
C LYS A 178 11.11 13.63 -14.83
N LYS A 179 11.22 14.62 -13.94
CA LYS A 179 12.00 14.51 -12.70
C LYS A 179 11.32 13.59 -11.68
N ALA A 180 9.98 13.57 -11.62
CA ALA A 180 9.25 12.61 -10.80
C ALA A 180 9.52 11.16 -11.23
N LYS A 181 9.57 10.89 -12.54
CA LYS A 181 9.97 9.58 -13.07
C LYS A 181 11.42 9.24 -12.71
N LEU A 182 12.35 10.17 -12.87
CA LEU A 182 13.76 9.97 -12.52
C LEU A 182 13.94 9.67 -11.02
N LEU A 183 13.24 10.41 -10.15
CA LEU A 183 13.21 10.13 -8.71
C LEU A 183 12.72 8.72 -8.44
N GLY A 184 11.60 8.32 -9.05
CA GLY A 184 11.07 6.97 -8.88
C GLY A 184 12.02 5.87 -9.35
N MET A 185 12.72 6.07 -10.48
CA MET A 185 13.76 5.13 -10.94
C MET A 185 14.93 5.05 -9.96
N GLY A 186 15.37 6.17 -9.39
CA GLY A 186 16.42 6.18 -8.36
C GLY A 186 16.00 5.42 -7.09
N LEU A 187 14.75 5.58 -6.65
CA LEU A 187 14.20 4.83 -5.52
C LEU A 187 14.13 3.32 -5.81
N LEU A 188 13.77 2.92 -7.03
CA LEU A 188 13.77 1.51 -7.45
C LEU A 188 15.16 0.89 -7.46
N VAL A 189 16.19 1.64 -7.88
CA VAL A 189 17.59 1.21 -7.72
C VAL A 189 17.93 1.06 -6.24
N GLY A 190 17.49 2.00 -5.40
CA GLY A 190 17.63 1.90 -3.94
C GLY A 190 17.01 0.63 -3.36
N VAL A 191 15.83 0.20 -3.84
CA VAL A 191 15.20 -1.06 -3.41
C VAL A 191 16.12 -2.26 -3.64
N LEU A 192 16.76 -2.35 -4.80
CA LEU A 192 17.69 -3.45 -5.11
C LEU A 192 18.99 -3.35 -4.32
N LEU A 193 19.51 -2.15 -4.08
CA LEU A 193 20.69 -1.96 -3.24
C LEU A 193 20.44 -2.39 -1.79
N LEU A 194 19.27 -2.05 -1.24
CA LEU A 194 18.85 -2.47 0.10
C LEU A 194 18.78 -4.00 0.26
N GLU A 195 18.47 -4.72 -0.82
CA GLU A 195 18.45 -6.19 -0.80
C GLU A 195 19.86 -6.76 -0.55
N GLY A 196 20.89 -6.13 -1.12
CA GLY A 196 22.28 -6.54 -0.91
C GLY A 196 22.83 -6.27 0.49
N PHE A 197 22.09 -5.54 1.33
CA PHE A 197 22.46 -5.29 2.73
C PHE A 197 21.79 -6.22 3.73
N LYS A 198 20.90 -7.12 3.27
CA LYS A 198 20.30 -8.14 4.15
C LYS A 198 21.33 -9.19 4.54
N ASP A 199 21.21 -9.72 5.74
CA ASP A 199 22.07 -10.79 6.24
C ASP A 199 21.91 -12.06 5.41
N THR A 200 20.70 -12.32 4.91
CA THR A 200 20.40 -13.45 4.04
C THR A 200 19.68 -13.01 2.76
N ILE A 201 20.17 -13.46 1.62
CA ILE A 201 19.56 -13.23 0.32
C ILE A 201 19.00 -14.55 -0.18
N VAL A 202 17.67 -14.69 -0.12
CA VAL A 202 16.97 -15.87 -0.66
C VAL A 202 16.80 -15.68 -2.17
N PRO A 203 17.30 -16.58 -3.02
CA PRO A 203 17.26 -16.40 -4.48
C PRO A 203 15.84 -16.17 -5.03
N SER A 204 14.85 -16.91 -4.55
CA SER A 204 13.45 -16.77 -4.99
C SER A 204 12.87 -15.38 -4.67
N SER A 205 13.14 -14.87 -3.45
CA SER A 205 12.78 -13.52 -3.03
C SER A 205 13.48 -12.45 -3.86
N PHE A 206 14.79 -12.61 -4.09
CA PHE A 206 15.59 -11.69 -4.89
C PHE A 206 15.06 -11.58 -6.33
N TYR A 207 14.86 -12.70 -7.03
CA TYR A 207 14.37 -12.68 -8.41
C TYR A 207 12.93 -12.14 -8.50
N SER A 208 12.07 -12.45 -7.53
CA SER A 208 10.74 -11.87 -7.46
C SER A 208 10.80 -10.35 -7.28
N LEU A 209 11.62 -9.86 -6.35
CA LEU A 209 11.83 -8.43 -6.12
C LEU A 209 12.39 -7.74 -7.37
N PHE A 210 13.39 -8.34 -8.02
CA PHE A 210 13.99 -7.83 -9.25
C PHE A 210 12.97 -7.66 -10.36
N CYS A 211 12.16 -8.69 -10.63
CA CYS A 211 11.08 -8.62 -11.61
C CYS A 211 10.02 -7.59 -11.23
N MET A 212 9.63 -7.51 -9.96
CA MET A 212 8.64 -6.54 -9.48
C MET A 212 9.14 -5.10 -9.64
N VAL A 213 10.42 -4.85 -9.32
CA VAL A 213 11.10 -3.56 -9.55
C VAL A 213 11.12 -3.22 -11.04
N GLY A 214 11.46 -4.18 -11.90
CA GLY A 214 11.45 -4.00 -13.36
C GLY A 214 10.07 -3.63 -13.91
N ILE A 215 9.03 -4.39 -13.54
CA ILE A 215 7.64 -4.13 -13.94
C ILE A 215 7.18 -2.76 -13.44
N THR A 216 7.51 -2.41 -12.18
CA THR A 216 7.19 -1.10 -11.60
C THR A 216 7.89 0.04 -12.35
N GLY A 217 9.15 -0.14 -12.72
CA GLY A 217 9.92 0.83 -13.51
C GLY A 217 9.31 1.04 -14.89
N ILE A 218 8.95 -0.03 -15.60
CA ILE A 218 8.26 0.04 -16.89
C ILE A 218 6.93 0.78 -16.74
N ALA A 219 6.15 0.45 -15.72
CA ALA A 219 4.87 1.10 -15.44
C ALA A 219 5.03 2.61 -15.12
N LEU A 220 6.08 3.00 -14.41
CA LEU A 220 6.37 4.40 -14.17
C LEU A 220 6.77 5.14 -15.46
N LEU A 221 7.62 4.53 -16.28
CA LEU A 221 8.10 5.13 -17.52
C LEU A 221 6.98 5.27 -18.55
N ALA A 222 6.06 4.31 -18.62
CA ALA A 222 4.91 4.37 -19.52
C ALA A 222 3.75 5.25 -18.99
N ALA A 223 3.76 5.67 -17.72
CA ALA A 223 2.72 6.53 -17.17
C ALA A 223 2.66 7.90 -17.88
N GLN A 224 1.46 8.31 -18.31
CA GLN A 224 1.21 9.58 -18.99
C GLN A 224 0.04 10.33 -18.34
N LYS A 225 -0.05 11.64 -18.61
CA LYS A 225 -1.19 12.46 -18.13
C LYS A 225 -2.51 11.94 -18.73
N GLU A 226 -2.51 11.71 -20.04
CA GLU A 226 -3.57 11.02 -20.77
C GLU A 226 -3.23 9.55 -20.86
N GLN A 227 -3.95 8.73 -20.11
CA GLN A 227 -3.79 7.28 -20.13
C GLN A 227 -5.13 6.61 -19.89
N SER A 228 -5.23 5.33 -20.25
CA SER A 228 -6.47 4.58 -20.07
C SER A 228 -6.85 4.52 -18.58
N ARG A 229 -8.17 4.53 -18.30
CA ARG A 229 -8.70 4.46 -16.94
C ARG A 229 -8.15 3.26 -16.15
N TYR A 230 -7.91 2.14 -16.84
CA TYR A 230 -7.44 0.89 -16.25
C TYR A 230 -5.92 0.82 -16.08
N TYR A 231 -5.15 1.73 -16.66
CA TYR A 231 -3.70 1.70 -16.55
C TYR A 231 -3.23 1.72 -15.09
N SER A 232 -3.51 2.79 -14.36
CA SER A 232 -3.13 2.85 -12.95
C SER A 232 -4.02 1.96 -12.08
N SER A 233 -5.33 2.03 -12.28
CA SER A 233 -6.31 1.38 -11.38
C SER A 233 -6.40 -0.14 -11.50
N PHE A 234 -5.83 -0.75 -12.55
CA PHE A 234 -5.78 -2.21 -12.68
C PHE A 234 -4.34 -2.69 -12.83
N TRP A 235 -3.59 -2.20 -13.83
CA TRP A 235 -2.25 -2.72 -14.10
C TRP A 235 -1.26 -2.36 -13.01
N VAL A 236 -1.15 -1.09 -12.63
CA VAL A 236 -0.20 -0.65 -11.58
C VAL A 236 -0.59 -1.22 -10.21
N GLU A 237 -1.88 -1.19 -9.87
CA GLU A 237 -2.38 -1.72 -8.59
C GLU A 237 -2.24 -3.26 -8.49
N GLY A 238 -2.14 -3.96 -9.63
CA GLY A 238 -1.95 -5.41 -9.71
C GLY A 238 -0.51 -5.88 -9.58
N ILE A 239 0.49 -5.00 -9.66
CA ILE A 239 1.92 -5.36 -9.58
C ILE A 239 2.28 -6.14 -8.30
N PRO A 240 1.77 -5.77 -7.09
CA PRO A 240 1.98 -6.56 -5.88
C PRO A 240 1.52 -8.02 -5.98
N ILE A 241 0.42 -8.26 -6.70
CA ILE A 241 -0.11 -9.60 -6.93
C ILE A 241 0.80 -10.36 -7.88
N ALA A 242 1.24 -9.71 -8.97
CA ALA A 242 2.18 -10.30 -9.92
C ALA A 242 3.50 -10.71 -9.23
N GLY A 243 4.04 -9.87 -8.36
CA GLY A 243 5.25 -10.23 -7.61
C GLY A 243 5.04 -11.36 -6.60
N LEU A 244 3.87 -11.47 -5.96
CA LEU A 244 3.56 -12.65 -5.15
C LEU A 244 3.54 -13.92 -6.00
N LEU A 245 2.90 -13.88 -7.17
CA LEU A 245 2.88 -15.04 -8.08
C LEU A 245 4.28 -15.42 -8.56
N LEU A 246 5.14 -14.44 -8.84
CA LEU A 246 6.55 -14.67 -9.18
C LEU A 246 7.33 -15.26 -8.02
N LEU A 247 7.09 -14.81 -6.78
CA LEU A 247 7.73 -15.39 -5.60
C LEU A 247 7.36 -16.88 -5.44
N LEU A 248 6.08 -17.22 -5.60
CA LEU A 248 5.63 -18.62 -5.55
C LEU A 248 6.22 -19.45 -6.68
N LEU A 249 6.29 -18.89 -7.89
CA LEU A 249 6.89 -19.53 -9.05
C LEU A 249 8.38 -19.82 -8.81
N PHE A 250 9.15 -18.81 -8.44
CA PHE A 250 10.58 -18.96 -8.17
C PHE A 250 10.85 -19.83 -6.95
N GLY A 251 10.01 -19.76 -5.91
CA GLY A 251 10.08 -20.65 -4.76
C GLY A 251 9.87 -22.12 -5.14
N HIS A 252 9.05 -22.41 -6.16
CA HIS A 252 8.91 -23.79 -6.65
C HIS A 252 10.12 -24.30 -7.44
N PHE A 253 10.79 -23.41 -8.20
CA PHE A 253 11.90 -23.80 -9.09
C PHE A 253 13.30 -23.63 -8.49
N LEU A 254 13.46 -22.81 -7.45
CA LEU A 254 14.74 -22.43 -6.84
C LEU A 254 14.86 -22.84 -5.36
N ALA A 255 13.88 -23.59 -4.83
CA ALA A 255 13.95 -24.18 -3.49
C ALA A 255 14.91 -25.38 -3.44
#